data_AF-A0AA42YSE1-F1
#
_entry.id   AF-A0AA42YSE1-F1
#
_cell.length_a   1.000
_cell.length_b   1.000
_cell.length_c   1.000
_cell.angle_alpha   90.00
_cell.angle_beta   90.00
_cell.angle_gamma   90.00
#
_symmetry.space_group_name_H-M   'P 1'
#
loop_
_entity.id
_entity.type
_entity.pdbx_description
1 polymer ?
#
loop_
_entity_poly.entity_id
_entity_poly.type
_entity_poly.pdbx_seq_one_letter_code
_entity_poly.pdbx_strand_id
1 'polypeptide(L)'
;MLFEDLDPESLRKRFLRLLLRIQNVERGSVWIRQDNRYVCVESLGGPTDKDIIKGVSVPVEKASIVGWVMENAEMTVAEAGKDPRHYKEFEEGMELKSALIIAFPLILKTGEVYGVVQLIDTSKDANRLNVDKKYLGLLKSIIDMGSTALSNALSYTQQVEKNIELEQILAGMRSDEQIIGQSHPFIDVMKQVRDYAKTDFPVLITGESGTGKDLIATALHNLSSRNHQPFIVQNCSAIPETLLES
;
A
#
# COMPACT_ATOMS: atom_id res chain seq x y z
N MET A 1 8.07 8.72 -14.28
CA MET A 1 9.39 8.07 -14.16
C MET A 1 9.74 7.65 -12.73
N LEU A 2 9.67 8.51 -11.71
CA LEU A 2 9.99 8.11 -10.31
C LEU A 2 8.98 7.15 -9.63
N PHE A 3 7.75 7.04 -10.14
CA PHE A 3 6.70 6.20 -9.52
C PHE A 3 6.71 4.73 -9.97
N GLU A 4 7.21 4.41 -11.17
CA GLU A 4 7.28 3.01 -11.66
C GLU A 4 8.34 2.18 -10.92
N ASP A 5 9.38 2.82 -10.40
CA ASP A 5 10.45 2.14 -9.63
C ASP A 5 10.05 1.79 -8.19
N LEU A 6 8.89 2.26 -7.73
CA LEU A 6 8.34 2.01 -6.38
C LEU A 6 7.12 1.08 -6.38
N ASP A 7 6.70 0.55 -7.53
CA ASP A 7 5.65 -0.46 -7.57
C ASP A 7 6.07 -1.70 -6.74
N PRO A 8 5.35 -2.05 -5.66
CA PRO A 8 5.74 -3.13 -4.78
C PRO A 8 5.82 -4.49 -5.48
N GLU A 9 4.99 -4.72 -6.51
CA GLU A 9 5.02 -5.97 -7.27
C GLU A 9 6.31 -6.08 -8.10
N SER A 10 6.62 -5.02 -8.86
CA SER A 10 7.83 -4.92 -9.66
C SER A 10 9.10 -5.02 -8.80
N LEU A 11 9.11 -4.36 -7.65
CA LEU A 11 10.22 -4.41 -6.71
C LEU A 11 10.43 -5.83 -6.16
N ARG A 12 9.35 -6.50 -5.73
CA ARG A 12 9.38 -7.89 -5.25
C ARG A 12 9.93 -8.85 -6.31
N LYS A 13 9.47 -8.72 -7.55
CA LYS A 13 9.95 -9.55 -8.67
C LYS A 13 11.41 -9.31 -9.00
N ARG A 14 11.86 -8.04 -9.01
CA ARG A 14 13.28 -7.68 -9.21
C ARG A 14 14.15 -8.25 -8.07
N PHE A 15 13.70 -8.11 -6.83
CA PHE A 15 14.39 -8.61 -5.65
C PHE A 15 14.56 -10.14 -5.69
N LEU A 16 13.48 -10.87 -5.96
CA LEU A 16 13.54 -12.33 -6.12
C LEU A 16 14.53 -12.73 -7.24
N ARG A 17 14.47 -12.06 -8.40
CA ARG A 17 15.39 -12.32 -9.52
C ARG A 17 16.86 -12.10 -9.16
N LEU A 18 17.17 -11.09 -8.34
CA LEU A 18 18.52 -10.84 -7.85
C LEU A 18 19.00 -11.98 -6.94
N LEU A 19 18.17 -12.43 -6.01
CA LEU A 19 18.51 -13.54 -5.11
C LEU A 19 18.74 -14.85 -5.86
N LEU A 20 17.92 -15.13 -6.88
CA LEU A 20 18.09 -16.28 -7.77
C LEU A 20 19.44 -16.25 -8.50
N ARG A 21 19.82 -15.08 -9.04
CA ARG A 21 21.14 -14.88 -9.66
C ARG A 21 22.29 -15.06 -8.68
N ILE A 22 22.16 -14.55 -7.46
CA ILE A 22 23.17 -14.69 -6.40
C ILE A 22 23.37 -16.17 -6.03
N GLN A 23 22.28 -16.93 -5.91
CA GLN A 23 22.33 -18.38 -5.63
C GLN A 23 22.62 -19.26 -6.84
N ASN A 24 22.66 -18.69 -8.05
CA ASN A 24 22.78 -19.44 -9.30
C ASN A 24 21.69 -20.53 -9.46
N VAL A 25 20.45 -20.20 -9.10
CA VAL A 25 19.27 -21.04 -9.32
C VAL A 25 18.22 -20.28 -10.11
N GLU A 26 17.29 -21.02 -10.71
CA GLU A 26 16.27 -20.44 -11.58
C GLU A 26 14.91 -20.31 -10.90
N ARG A 27 14.67 -21.10 -9.84
CA ARG A 27 13.36 -21.21 -9.20
C ARG A 27 13.35 -20.60 -7.81
N GLY A 28 12.31 -19.84 -7.53
CA GLY A 28 12.05 -19.28 -6.21
C GLY A 28 10.70 -18.60 -6.11
N SER A 29 10.34 -18.21 -4.90
CA SER A 29 9.03 -17.64 -4.60
C SER A 29 9.06 -16.71 -3.40
N VAL A 30 8.09 -15.82 -3.35
CA VAL A 30 7.82 -14.95 -2.20
C VAL A 30 6.41 -15.25 -1.69
N TRP A 31 6.32 -15.42 -0.38
CA TRP A 31 5.09 -15.76 0.33
C TRP A 31 4.80 -14.71 1.38
N ILE A 32 3.52 -14.40 1.59
CA ILE A 32 3.06 -13.52 2.67
C ILE A 32 1.91 -14.20 3.41
N ARG A 33 1.61 -13.73 4.62
CA ARG A 33 0.42 -14.16 5.35
C ARG A 33 -0.77 -13.30 4.92
N GLN A 34 -1.86 -13.95 4.52
CA GLN A 34 -3.16 -13.31 4.31
C GLN A 34 -4.19 -14.11 5.09
N ASP A 35 -4.78 -13.47 6.10
CA ASP A 35 -5.70 -14.10 7.05
C ASP A 35 -5.10 -15.38 7.66
N ASN A 36 -5.75 -16.51 7.38
CA ASN A 36 -5.42 -17.83 7.89
C ASN A 36 -4.69 -18.69 6.84
N ARG A 37 -3.99 -18.06 5.88
CA ARG A 37 -3.26 -18.73 4.81
C ARG A 37 -1.92 -18.06 4.52
N TYR A 38 -0.94 -18.86 4.11
CA TYR A 38 0.29 -18.40 3.48
C TYR A 38 0.10 -18.39 1.97
N VAL A 39 0.22 -17.23 1.32
CA VAL A 39 -0.09 -17.04 -0.10
C VAL A 39 1.18 -16.69 -0.87
N CYS A 40 1.43 -17.40 -1.97
CA CYS A 40 2.52 -17.10 -2.88
C CYS A 40 2.15 -15.88 -3.72
N VAL A 41 2.83 -14.77 -3.50
CA VAL A 41 2.55 -13.50 -4.20
C VAL A 41 3.50 -13.24 -5.37
N GLU A 42 4.60 -13.98 -5.45
CA GLU A 42 5.51 -13.93 -6.60
C GLU A 42 6.25 -15.26 -6.75
N SER A 43 6.47 -15.69 -8.00
CA SER A 43 7.19 -16.93 -8.30
C SER A 43 7.92 -16.84 -9.63
N LEU A 44 9.12 -17.42 -9.71
CA LEU A 44 9.94 -17.49 -10.93
C LEU A 44 10.48 -18.91 -11.12
N GLY A 45 10.83 -19.28 -12.35
CA GLY A 45 11.48 -20.57 -12.66
C GLY A 45 10.53 -21.76 -12.86
N GLY A 46 9.36 -21.54 -13.45
CA GLY A 46 8.45 -22.59 -13.93
C GLY A 46 8.52 -22.72 -15.45
N PRO A 47 8.91 -23.89 -16.02
CA PRO A 47 8.97 -24.10 -17.46
C PRO A 47 7.59 -24.22 -18.10
N THR A 48 6.56 -24.58 -17.32
CA THR A 48 5.17 -24.68 -17.77
C THR A 48 4.22 -23.95 -16.83
N ASP A 49 2.98 -23.74 -17.29
CA ASP A 49 1.91 -23.14 -16.47
C ASP A 49 1.63 -23.95 -15.20
N LYS A 50 1.87 -25.26 -15.20
CA LYS A 50 1.72 -26.12 -14.02
C LYS A 50 2.76 -25.85 -12.95
N ASP A 51 3.90 -25.28 -13.34
CA ASP A 51 5.00 -24.97 -12.43
C ASP A 51 4.92 -23.55 -11.87
N ILE A 52 3.98 -22.73 -12.34
CA ILE A 52 3.69 -21.39 -11.83
C ILE A 52 2.86 -21.50 -10.56
N ILE A 53 3.38 -20.93 -9.48
CA ILE A 53 2.79 -21.05 -8.15
C ILE A 53 2.26 -19.74 -7.57
N LYS A 54 2.40 -18.63 -8.32
CA LYS A 54 1.81 -17.34 -7.94
C LYS A 54 0.29 -17.48 -7.78
N GLY A 55 -0.22 -17.00 -6.65
CA GLY A 55 -1.63 -17.07 -6.26
C GLY A 55 -1.99 -18.31 -5.45
N VAL A 56 -1.14 -19.34 -5.39
CA VAL A 56 -1.47 -20.52 -4.58
C VAL A 56 -1.22 -20.27 -3.10
N SER A 57 -1.91 -21.02 -2.24
CA SER A 57 -1.90 -20.82 -0.81
C SER A 57 -1.88 -22.11 0.01
N VAL A 58 -1.27 -22.03 1.19
CA VAL A 58 -1.19 -23.10 2.18
C VAL A 58 -1.93 -22.67 3.44
N PRO A 59 -2.87 -23.47 3.99
CA PRO A 59 -3.48 -23.18 5.30
C PRO A 59 -2.42 -23.10 6.40
N VAL A 60 -2.57 -22.18 7.36
CA VAL A 60 -1.57 -22.00 8.44
C VAL A 60 -1.47 -23.23 9.34
N GLU A 61 -2.52 -24.03 9.44
CA GLU A 61 -2.54 -25.28 10.22
C GLU A 61 -1.72 -26.40 9.58
N LYS A 62 -1.40 -26.25 8.29
CA LYS A 62 -0.65 -27.27 7.56
C LYS A 62 0.84 -27.00 7.67
N ALA A 63 1.56 -28.00 8.17
CA ALA A 63 3.01 -27.97 8.24
C ALA A 63 3.61 -27.65 6.87
N SER A 64 4.39 -26.55 6.81
CA SER A 64 5.06 -26.10 5.61
C SER A 64 6.38 -25.41 5.95
N ILE A 65 7.38 -25.50 5.06
CA ILE A 65 8.66 -24.78 5.21
C ILE A 65 8.40 -23.28 5.36
N VAL A 66 7.49 -22.73 4.54
CA VAL A 66 7.08 -21.33 4.60
C VAL A 66 6.47 -20.99 5.96
N GLY A 67 5.51 -21.80 6.43
CA GLY A 67 4.87 -21.56 7.72
C GLY A 67 5.85 -21.59 8.88
N TRP A 68 6.77 -22.56 8.90
CA TRP A 68 7.80 -22.62 9.92
C TRP A 68 8.68 -21.36 9.95
N VAL A 69 9.14 -20.88 8.79
CA VAL A 69 9.94 -19.65 8.72
C VAL A 69 9.11 -18.42 9.13
N MET A 70 7.84 -18.36 8.74
CA MET A 70 6.95 -17.27 9.11
C MET A 70 6.75 -17.18 10.63
N GLU A 71 6.61 -18.32 11.30
CA GLU A 71 6.35 -18.41 12.73
C GLU A 71 7.60 -18.25 13.60
N ASN A 72 8.75 -18.72 13.13
CA ASN A 72 9.99 -18.71 13.92
C ASN A 72 10.90 -17.52 13.61
N ALA A 73 10.63 -16.76 12.54
CA ALA A 73 11.48 -15.66 12.06
C ALA A 73 12.94 -16.08 11.82
N GLU A 74 13.16 -17.36 11.46
CA GLU A 74 14.47 -17.95 11.26
C GLU A 74 14.59 -18.55 9.85
N MET A 75 15.79 -18.45 9.27
CA MET A 75 16.07 -19.13 8.00
C MET A 75 16.10 -20.65 8.19
N THR A 76 15.80 -21.40 7.14
CA THR A 76 15.97 -22.85 7.14
C THR A 76 16.46 -23.37 5.80
N VAL A 77 17.14 -24.52 5.84
CA VAL A 77 17.49 -25.32 4.66
C VAL A 77 16.74 -26.64 4.81
N ALA A 78 16.02 -27.05 3.76
CA ALA A 78 15.17 -28.22 3.79
C ALA A 78 15.37 -29.07 2.52
N GLU A 79 15.65 -30.35 2.71
CA GLU A 79 15.65 -31.34 1.63
C GLU A 79 14.21 -31.73 1.29
N ALA A 80 13.80 -31.44 0.06
CA ALA A 80 12.47 -31.77 -0.41
C ALA A 80 12.24 -33.29 -0.37
N GLY A 81 11.04 -33.70 0.04
CA GLY A 81 10.69 -35.11 0.20
C GLY A 81 11.13 -35.76 1.52
N LYS A 82 12.24 -35.28 2.13
CA LYS A 82 12.77 -35.77 3.42
C LYS A 82 12.35 -34.92 4.61
N ASP A 83 12.29 -33.60 4.46
CA ASP A 83 11.86 -32.69 5.52
C ASP A 83 10.36 -32.87 5.78
N PRO A 84 9.90 -33.10 7.03
CA PRO A 84 8.48 -33.26 7.35
C PRO A 84 7.65 -32.00 7.11
N ARG A 85 8.30 -30.83 7.02
CA ARG A 85 7.67 -29.54 6.69
C ARG A 85 7.54 -29.37 5.17
N HIS A 86 8.06 -30.29 4.35
CA HIS A 86 7.89 -30.19 2.90
C HIS A 86 6.45 -30.53 2.51
N TYR A 87 5.75 -29.56 1.93
CA TYR A 87 4.36 -29.74 1.53
C TYR A 87 4.26 -30.44 0.17
N LYS A 88 4.24 -31.78 0.18
CA LYS A 88 4.40 -32.62 -1.03
C LYS A 88 3.26 -32.51 -2.03
N GLU A 89 2.03 -32.38 -1.56
CA GLU A 89 0.83 -32.30 -2.40
C GLU A 89 0.86 -31.07 -3.29
N PHE A 90 1.62 -30.04 -2.90
CA PHE A 90 1.76 -28.83 -3.68
C PHE A 90 2.51 -29.05 -5.01
N GLU A 91 3.40 -30.03 -5.05
CA GLU A 91 4.16 -30.32 -6.25
C GLU A 91 3.50 -31.40 -7.12
N GLU A 92 2.39 -32.00 -6.71
CA GLU A 92 1.71 -33.03 -7.50
C GLU A 92 1.33 -32.50 -8.89
N GLY A 93 1.82 -33.17 -9.94
CA GLY A 93 1.59 -32.75 -11.33
C GLY A 93 2.52 -31.67 -11.88
N MET A 94 3.44 -31.11 -11.07
CA MET A 94 4.52 -30.24 -11.56
C MET A 94 5.59 -31.04 -12.31
N GLU A 95 6.17 -30.44 -13.35
CA GLU A 95 7.27 -31.03 -14.10
C GLU A 95 8.60 -30.88 -13.35
N LEU A 96 8.76 -29.76 -12.65
CA LEU A 96 9.90 -29.52 -11.77
C LEU A 96 9.54 -29.79 -10.31
N LYS A 97 10.27 -30.73 -9.72
CA LYS A 97 10.22 -31.01 -8.27
C LYS A 97 11.34 -30.24 -7.57
N SER A 98 11.05 -29.75 -6.37
CA SER A 98 12.11 -29.23 -5.51
C SER A 98 13.03 -30.36 -5.08
N ALA A 99 14.32 -30.09 -5.00
CA ALA A 99 15.33 -30.97 -4.44
C ALA A 99 15.87 -30.41 -3.12
N LEU A 100 16.22 -29.13 -3.11
CA LEU A 100 16.69 -28.40 -1.93
C LEU A 100 16.05 -27.02 -1.87
N ILE A 101 15.59 -26.62 -0.69
CA ILE A 101 14.91 -25.35 -0.46
C ILE A 101 15.67 -24.59 0.62
N ILE A 102 16.06 -23.34 0.32
CA ILE A 102 16.47 -22.39 1.35
C ILE A 102 15.37 -21.34 1.48
N ALA A 103 14.93 -21.09 2.70
CA ALA A 103 13.90 -20.11 2.99
C ALA A 103 14.39 -19.10 4.02
N PHE A 104 14.13 -17.82 3.77
CA PHE A 104 14.48 -16.71 4.66
C PHE A 104 13.25 -15.88 5.01
N PRO A 105 13.15 -15.41 6.27
CA PRO A 105 12.12 -14.46 6.64
C PRO A 105 12.41 -13.10 6.00
N LEU A 106 11.36 -12.41 5.60
CA LEU A 106 11.40 -11.00 5.20
C LEU A 106 10.93 -10.17 6.40
N ILE A 107 11.88 -9.63 7.15
CA ILE A 107 11.60 -8.93 8.41
C ILE A 107 11.48 -7.43 8.14
N LEU A 108 10.39 -6.83 8.60
CA LEU A 108 10.18 -5.39 8.55
C LEU A 108 10.97 -4.68 9.64
N LYS A 109 11.13 -3.36 9.53
CA LYS A 109 11.76 -2.53 10.59
C LYS A 109 11.06 -2.65 11.95
N THR A 110 9.77 -3.01 11.95
CA THR A 110 8.97 -3.24 13.17
C THR A 110 9.35 -4.54 13.90
N GLY A 111 10.15 -5.41 13.28
CA GLY A 111 10.45 -6.77 13.77
C GLY A 111 9.42 -7.81 13.33
N GLU A 112 8.34 -7.40 12.65
CA GLU A 112 7.34 -8.30 12.11
C GLU A 112 7.87 -9.07 10.89
N VAL A 113 7.51 -10.36 10.79
CA VAL A 113 7.77 -11.17 9.59
C VAL A 113 6.69 -10.87 8.56
N TYR A 114 7.02 -10.04 7.57
CA TYR A 114 6.10 -9.71 6.47
C TYR A 114 5.87 -10.90 5.54
N GLY A 115 6.88 -11.72 5.35
CA GLY A 115 6.82 -12.82 4.41
C GLY A 115 8.02 -13.73 4.46
N VAL A 116 8.09 -14.63 3.49
CA VAL A 116 9.18 -15.59 3.31
C VAL A 116 9.63 -15.55 1.87
N VAL A 117 10.94 -15.48 1.63
CA VAL A 117 11.52 -15.75 0.31
C VAL A 117 12.10 -17.16 0.28
N GLN A 118 11.76 -17.93 -0.74
CA GLN A 118 12.27 -19.26 -0.99
C GLN A 118 13.13 -19.27 -2.26
N LEU A 119 14.29 -19.92 -2.16
CA LEU A 119 15.20 -20.20 -3.27
C LEU A 119 15.29 -21.72 -3.39
N ILE A 120 15.07 -22.22 -4.60
CA ILE A 120 14.78 -23.64 -4.83
C ILE A 120 15.75 -24.19 -5.86
N ASP A 121 16.45 -25.25 -5.47
CA ASP A 121 17.16 -26.12 -6.39
C ASP A 121 16.20 -27.17 -6.94
N THR A 122 16.13 -27.28 -8.26
CA THR A 122 15.36 -28.30 -8.98
C THR A 122 16.25 -29.31 -9.70
N SER A 123 17.57 -29.23 -9.50
CA SER A 123 18.53 -30.19 -10.02
C SER A 123 18.42 -31.55 -9.32
N LYS A 124 18.76 -32.62 -10.03
CA LYS A 124 18.67 -33.99 -9.48
C LYS A 124 19.67 -34.24 -8.36
N ASP A 125 20.78 -33.51 -8.36
CA ASP A 125 21.92 -33.63 -7.47
C ASP A 125 21.88 -32.65 -6.28
N ALA A 126 20.90 -31.74 -6.24
CA ALA A 126 20.63 -30.86 -5.10
C ALA A 126 21.86 -30.05 -4.62
N ASN A 127 22.70 -29.60 -5.56
CA ASN A 127 24.01 -29.00 -5.27
C ASN A 127 24.19 -27.57 -5.81
N ARG A 128 23.16 -26.96 -6.41
CA ARG A 128 23.25 -25.63 -6.99
C ARG A 128 23.22 -24.54 -5.92
N LEU A 129 22.41 -24.74 -4.89
CA LEU A 129 22.31 -23.81 -3.78
C LEU A 129 23.57 -23.88 -2.90
N ASN A 130 24.15 -22.72 -2.64
CA ASN A 130 25.27 -22.63 -1.72
C ASN A 130 24.76 -22.54 -0.27
N VAL A 131 24.94 -23.63 0.48
CA VAL A 131 24.50 -23.80 1.87
C VAL A 131 25.62 -23.59 2.89
N ASP A 132 26.78 -23.07 2.46
CA ASP A 132 27.84 -22.72 3.40
C ASP A 132 27.34 -21.70 4.43
N LYS A 133 27.56 -21.98 5.72
CA LYS A 133 27.02 -21.18 6.82
C LYS A 133 27.46 -19.71 6.76
N LYS A 134 28.71 -19.45 6.37
CA LYS A 134 29.25 -18.09 6.29
C LYS A 134 28.62 -17.34 5.12
N TYR A 135 28.46 -18.02 3.99
CA TYR A 135 27.77 -17.49 2.83
C TYR A 135 26.28 -17.20 3.09
N LEU A 136 25.57 -18.12 3.74
CA LEU A 136 24.17 -17.90 4.14
C LEU A 136 24.02 -16.72 5.10
N GLY A 137 25.00 -16.48 5.98
CA GLY A 137 25.05 -15.28 6.81
C GLY A 137 25.11 -13.99 5.98
N LEU A 138 25.96 -13.94 4.95
CA LEU A 138 26.04 -12.79 4.03
C LEU A 138 24.76 -12.62 3.22
N LEU A 139 24.20 -13.73 2.71
CA LEU A 139 22.95 -13.68 1.98
C LEU A 139 21.80 -13.18 2.86
N LYS A 140 21.73 -13.62 4.13
CA LYS A 140 20.76 -13.12 5.09
C LYS A 140 20.88 -11.59 5.22
N SER A 141 22.10 -11.05 5.35
CA SER A 141 22.28 -9.60 5.40
C SER A 141 21.77 -8.88 4.15
N ILE A 142 21.98 -9.45 2.96
CA ILE A 142 21.42 -8.91 1.70
C ILE A 142 19.88 -8.95 1.74
N ILE A 143 19.32 -10.06 2.24
CA ILE A 143 17.87 -10.23 2.34
C ILE A 143 17.29 -9.22 3.32
N ASP A 144 17.88 -9.05 4.51
CA ASP A 144 17.44 -8.10 5.54
C ASP A 144 17.43 -6.65 4.98
N MET A 145 18.45 -6.26 4.19
CA MET A 145 18.49 -4.97 3.50
C MET A 145 17.36 -4.84 2.47
N GLY A 146 17.11 -5.89 1.68
CA GLY A 146 16.03 -5.93 0.70
C GLY A 146 14.63 -5.90 1.33
N SER A 147 14.44 -6.59 2.45
CA SER A 147 13.19 -6.56 3.23
C SER A 147 12.87 -5.16 3.72
N THR A 148 13.89 -4.41 4.14
CA THR A 148 13.73 -3.02 4.55
C THR A 148 13.30 -2.12 3.38
N ALA A 149 13.89 -2.30 2.20
CA ALA A 149 13.50 -1.53 1.02
C ALA A 149 12.06 -1.87 0.59
N LEU A 150 11.69 -3.14 0.58
CA LEU A 150 10.34 -3.61 0.28
C LEU A 150 9.32 -3.07 1.30
N SER A 151 9.67 -3.07 2.59
CA SER A 151 8.89 -2.47 3.67
C SER A 151 8.60 -1.00 3.40
N ASN A 152 9.62 -0.21 3.07
CA ASN A 152 9.46 1.22 2.84
C ASN A 152 8.54 1.48 1.63
N ALA A 153 8.69 0.71 0.55
CA ALA A 153 7.85 0.84 -0.64
C ALA A 153 6.37 0.52 -0.33
N LEU A 154 6.12 -0.59 0.38
CA LEU A 154 4.77 -0.99 0.79
C LEU A 154 4.11 0.05 1.72
N SER A 155 4.86 0.52 2.73
CA SER A 155 4.36 1.56 3.63
C SER A 155 4.08 2.86 2.88
N TYR A 156 4.92 3.24 1.93
CA TYR A 156 4.69 4.44 1.13
C TYR A 156 3.39 4.34 0.32
N THR A 157 3.14 3.22 -0.35
CA THR A 157 1.90 3.00 -1.11
C THR A 157 0.66 3.11 -0.21
N GLN A 158 0.68 2.48 0.98
CA GLN A 158 -0.41 2.57 1.94
C GLN A 158 -0.67 4.00 2.44
N GLN A 159 0.39 4.77 2.67
CA GLN A 159 0.26 6.17 3.09
C GLN A 159 -0.36 7.03 1.98
N VAL A 160 -0.02 6.78 0.72
CA VAL A 160 -0.61 7.48 -0.43
C VAL A 160 -2.09 7.15 -0.55
N GLU A 161 -2.47 5.87 -0.46
CA GLU A 161 -3.88 5.45 -0.52
C GLU A 161 -4.71 6.09 0.59
N LYS A 162 -4.19 6.05 1.82
CA LYS A 162 -4.85 6.67 2.97
C LYS A 162 -4.98 8.18 2.83
N ASN A 163 -3.97 8.85 2.26
CA ASN A 163 -4.04 10.27 2.00
C ASN A 163 -5.16 10.61 1.01
N ILE A 164 -5.26 9.85 -0.08
CA ILE A 164 -6.35 10.01 -1.07
C ILE A 164 -7.71 9.77 -0.42
N GLU A 165 -7.86 8.73 0.40
CA GLU A 165 -9.10 8.44 1.12
C GLU A 165 -9.49 9.59 2.08
N LEU A 166 -8.52 10.10 2.85
CA LEU A 166 -8.74 11.23 3.74
C LEU A 166 -9.10 12.51 2.98
N GLU A 167 -8.45 12.79 1.85
CA GLU A 167 -8.79 13.90 0.97
C GLU A 167 -10.23 13.78 0.44
N GLN A 168 -10.67 12.57 0.08
CA GLN A 168 -12.05 12.31 -0.36
C GLN A 168 -13.07 12.50 0.77
N ILE A 169 -12.78 12.00 1.97
CA ILE A 169 -13.64 12.20 3.16
C ILE A 169 -13.75 13.69 3.48
N LEU A 170 -12.63 14.42 3.46
CA LEU A 170 -12.61 15.86 3.70
C LEU A 170 -13.36 16.63 2.61
N ALA A 171 -13.25 16.22 1.34
CA ALA A 171 -14.03 16.80 0.24
C ALA A 171 -15.54 16.56 0.42
N GLY A 172 -15.94 15.35 0.84
CA GLY A 172 -17.34 15.02 1.15
C GLY A 172 -17.90 15.84 2.31
N MET A 173 -17.14 15.98 3.40
CA MET A 173 -17.53 16.82 4.55
C MET A 173 -17.70 18.29 4.17
N ARG A 174 -16.87 18.82 3.26
CA ARG A 174 -17.01 20.18 2.73
C ARG A 174 -18.25 20.36 1.84
N SER A 175 -18.72 19.29 1.19
CA SER A 175 -19.96 19.34 0.41
C SER A 175 -21.25 19.22 1.25
N ASP A 176 -21.12 18.75 2.49
CA ASP A 176 -22.24 18.52 3.42
C ASP A 176 -22.60 19.74 4.31
N GLU A 177 -21.95 20.89 4.14
CA GLU A 177 -22.50 22.18 4.62
C GLU A 177 -23.71 22.60 3.74
N GLN A 178 -24.72 21.75 3.67
CA GLN A 178 -25.99 22.08 3.05
C GLN A 178 -26.71 23.12 3.92
N ILE A 179 -26.90 24.30 3.36
CA ILE A 179 -27.73 25.35 3.93
C ILE A 179 -29.19 24.87 3.90
N ILE A 180 -29.69 24.40 5.05
CA ILE A 180 -31.07 23.88 5.20
C ILE A 180 -31.98 25.01 5.67
N GLY A 181 -33.02 25.32 4.88
CA GLY A 181 -34.10 26.22 5.27
C GLY A 181 -35.27 26.16 4.29
N GLN A 182 -36.48 26.31 4.81
CA GLN A 182 -37.73 26.08 4.08
C GLN A 182 -38.69 27.27 4.08
N SER A 183 -38.36 28.35 4.77
CA SER A 183 -39.22 29.55 4.80
C SER A 183 -39.13 30.30 3.48
N HIS A 184 -40.22 30.97 3.09
CA HIS A 184 -40.26 31.75 1.85
C HIS A 184 -39.14 32.81 1.76
N PRO A 185 -38.87 33.62 2.82
CA PRO A 185 -37.77 34.60 2.77
C PRO A 185 -36.39 33.96 2.58
N PHE A 186 -36.18 32.77 3.13
CA PHE A 186 -34.92 32.06 2.98
C PHE A 186 -34.71 31.54 1.55
N ILE A 187 -35.78 31.02 0.93
CA ILE A 187 -35.76 30.59 -0.47
C ILE A 187 -35.42 31.78 -1.39
N ASP A 188 -35.97 32.96 -1.12
CA ASP A 188 -35.68 34.18 -1.86
C ASP A 188 -34.20 34.61 -1.73
N VAL A 189 -33.65 34.56 -0.52
CA VAL A 189 -32.21 34.82 -0.29
C VAL A 189 -31.35 33.82 -1.07
N MET A 190 -31.68 32.52 -1.04
CA MET A 190 -30.93 31.50 -1.78
C MET A 190 -31.06 31.66 -3.30
N LYS A 191 -32.14 32.25 -3.80
CA LYS A 191 -32.27 32.64 -5.21
C LYS A 191 -31.30 33.78 -5.55
N GLN A 192 -31.27 34.83 -4.72
CA GLN A 192 -30.32 35.94 -4.89
C GLN A 192 -28.87 35.45 -4.86
N VAL A 193 -28.52 34.55 -3.93
CA VAL A 193 -27.19 33.93 -3.86
C VAL A 193 -26.81 33.28 -5.19
N ARG A 194 -27.70 32.49 -5.79
CA ARG A 194 -27.46 31.84 -7.09
C ARG A 194 -27.30 32.83 -8.24
N ASP A 195 -28.01 33.94 -8.20
CA ASP A 195 -27.93 34.98 -9.23
C ASP A 195 -26.62 35.78 -9.11
N TYR A 196 -26.27 36.21 -7.88
CA TYR A 196 -25.06 36.99 -7.63
C TYR A 196 -23.76 36.17 -7.73
N ALA A 197 -23.78 34.87 -7.39
CA ALA A 197 -22.61 33.99 -7.52
C ALA A 197 -22.06 33.91 -8.95
N LYS A 198 -22.91 34.16 -9.96
CA LYS A 198 -22.51 34.17 -11.37
C LYS A 198 -21.87 35.49 -11.83
N THR A 199 -21.79 36.48 -10.94
CA THR A 199 -21.27 37.80 -11.25
C THR A 199 -19.91 38.03 -10.61
N ASP A 200 -19.10 38.90 -11.20
CA ASP A 200 -17.79 39.27 -10.65
C ASP A 200 -17.85 40.47 -9.69
N PHE A 201 -19.04 41.01 -9.40
CA PHE A 201 -19.21 42.21 -8.58
C PHE A 201 -19.06 41.92 -7.07
N PRO A 202 -18.63 42.91 -6.26
CA PRO A 202 -18.67 42.81 -4.80
C PRO A 202 -20.09 42.59 -4.28
N VAL A 203 -20.25 41.66 -3.33
CA VAL A 203 -21.54 41.35 -2.69
C VAL A 203 -21.49 41.74 -1.21
N LEU A 204 -22.47 42.52 -0.76
CA LEU A 204 -22.65 42.87 0.65
C LEU A 204 -23.76 42.00 1.26
N ILE A 205 -23.44 41.26 2.32
CA ILE A 205 -24.39 40.41 3.05
C ILE A 205 -24.77 41.12 4.35
N THR A 206 -26.04 41.46 4.50
CA THR A 206 -26.57 42.15 5.69
C THR A 206 -27.49 41.24 6.50
N GLY A 207 -27.58 41.48 7.81
CA GLY A 207 -28.49 40.75 8.70
C GLY A 207 -28.03 40.81 10.15
N GLU A 208 -28.92 40.45 11.07
CA GLU A 208 -28.64 40.40 12.51
C GLU A 208 -27.53 39.39 12.84
N SER A 209 -26.93 39.50 14.03
CA SER A 209 -25.94 38.53 14.48
C SER A 209 -26.56 37.14 14.61
N GLY A 210 -25.83 36.10 14.19
CA GLY A 210 -26.32 34.72 14.27
C GLY A 210 -27.27 34.26 13.15
N THR A 211 -27.58 35.08 12.15
CA THR A 211 -28.45 34.69 11.01
C THR A 211 -27.75 33.85 9.93
N GLY A 212 -26.51 33.41 10.16
CA GLY A 212 -25.78 32.54 9.23
C GLY A 212 -25.16 33.26 8.03
N LYS A 213 -24.78 34.54 8.15
CA LYS A 213 -24.14 35.31 7.07
C LYS A 213 -22.87 34.64 6.51
N ASP A 214 -22.10 33.98 7.36
CA ASP A 214 -20.88 33.25 6.96
C ASP A 214 -21.23 32.06 6.06
N LEU A 215 -22.31 31.33 6.36
CA LEU A 215 -22.81 30.26 5.50
C LEU A 215 -23.22 30.80 4.13
N ILE A 216 -23.91 31.95 4.09
CA ILE A 216 -24.30 32.60 2.83
C ILE A 216 -23.06 33.01 2.01
N ALA A 217 -22.01 33.51 2.65
CA ALA A 217 -20.75 33.85 1.99
C ALA A 217 -20.05 32.62 1.40
N THR A 218 -20.00 31.51 2.15
CA THR A 218 -19.47 30.23 1.67
C THR A 218 -20.29 29.68 0.49
N ALA A 219 -21.62 29.76 0.55
CA ALA A 219 -22.48 29.33 -0.56
C ALA A 219 -22.32 30.20 -1.81
N LEU A 220 -22.16 31.52 -1.66
CA LEU A 220 -21.82 32.41 -2.78
C LEU A 220 -20.52 31.98 -3.46
N HIS A 221 -19.46 31.69 -2.68
CA HIS A 221 -18.17 31.22 -3.20
C HIS A 221 -18.32 29.88 -3.94
N ASN A 222 -18.96 28.89 -3.31
CA ASN A 222 -19.12 27.54 -3.85
C ASN A 222 -19.93 27.50 -5.17
N LEU A 223 -20.90 28.41 -5.32
CA LEU A 223 -21.74 28.52 -6.53
C LEU A 223 -21.13 29.43 -7.60
N SER A 224 -20.01 30.09 -7.31
CA SER A 224 -19.37 31.03 -8.25
C SER A 224 -18.41 30.36 -9.21
N SER A 225 -17.97 31.11 -10.23
CA SER A 225 -16.86 30.73 -11.12
C SER A 225 -15.52 30.56 -10.40
N ARG A 226 -15.42 31.06 -9.15
CA ARG A 226 -14.20 31.04 -8.32
C ARG A 226 -14.22 29.92 -7.28
N ASN A 227 -15.18 29.00 -7.33
CA ASN A 227 -15.32 27.90 -6.37
C ASN A 227 -14.07 26.99 -6.25
N HIS A 228 -13.22 26.92 -7.27
CA HIS A 228 -11.94 26.20 -7.24
C HIS A 228 -10.78 27.01 -6.63
N GLN A 229 -10.98 28.30 -6.36
CA GLN A 229 -10.00 29.17 -5.71
C GLN A 229 -10.15 29.12 -4.18
N PRO A 230 -9.11 29.46 -3.41
CA PRO A 230 -9.20 29.52 -1.96
C PRO A 230 -10.26 30.54 -1.49
N PHE A 231 -11.11 30.13 -0.55
CA PHE A 231 -12.03 31.04 0.17
C PHE A 231 -11.30 31.64 1.38
N ILE A 232 -10.96 32.92 1.31
CA ILE A 232 -10.19 33.62 2.36
C ILE A 232 -11.16 34.46 3.20
N VAL A 233 -11.30 34.11 4.48
CA VAL A 233 -12.11 34.86 5.44
C VAL A 233 -11.24 35.86 6.18
N GLN A 234 -11.55 37.15 6.07
CA GLN A 234 -10.88 38.21 6.82
C GLN A 234 -11.88 38.91 7.73
N ASN A 235 -11.64 38.83 9.05
CA ASN A 235 -12.47 39.49 10.03
C ASN A 235 -11.94 40.91 10.30
N CYS A 236 -12.70 41.94 9.93
CA CYS A 236 -12.29 43.33 10.09
C CYS A 236 -12.13 43.76 11.56
N SER A 237 -12.70 43.05 12.53
CA SER A 237 -12.48 43.33 13.97
C SER A 237 -11.07 42.98 14.46
N ALA A 238 -10.30 42.24 13.67
CA ALA A 238 -8.92 41.88 13.96
C ALA A 238 -7.88 42.78 13.23
N ILE A 239 -8.34 43.79 12.48
CA ILE A 239 -7.45 44.74 11.79
C ILE A 239 -7.17 45.91 12.74
N PRO A 240 -5.91 46.12 13.18
CA PRO A 240 -5.58 47.26 14.05
C PRO A 240 -5.83 48.59 13.34
N GLU A 241 -6.40 49.56 14.07
CA GLU A 241 -6.85 50.87 13.54
C GLU A 241 -5.78 51.63 12.75
N THR A 242 -4.50 51.37 13.04
CA THR A 242 -3.34 52.00 12.39
C THR A 242 -3.16 51.67 10.90
N LEU A 243 -3.96 50.76 10.33
CA LEU A 243 -3.92 50.37 8.91
C LEU A 243 -5.12 50.87 8.08
N LEU A 244 -6.11 51.53 8.70
CA LEU A 244 -7.34 51.98 8.03
C LEU A 244 -7.29 53.43 7.51
N GLU A 245 -6.26 54.20 7.88
CA GLU A 245 -5.94 55.48 7.23
C GLU A 245 -4.96 55.25 6.07
N SER A 246 -5.48 55.07 4.85
CA SER A 246 -4.76 55.29 3.58
C SER A 246 -5.75 55.58 2.46
#